data_AF-A0A0F9PBN8-F1
#
_entry.id   AF-A0A0F9PBN8-F1
#
_cell.length_a   1.000
_cell.length_b   1.000
_cell.length_c   1.000
_cell.angle_alpha   90.00
_cell.angle_beta   90.00
_cell.angle_gamma   90.00
#
_symmetry.space_group_name_H-M   'P 1'
#
loop_
_entity.id
_entity.type
_entity.pdbx_description
1 polymer ?
#
loop_
_entity_poly.entity_id
_entity_poly.type
_entity_poly.pdbx_seq_one_letter_code
_entity_poly.pdbx_strand_id
1 'polypeptide(L)'
;MRYHEILEYETKKKQEITFKAEQDIKGDKNRGWKIDKLTAYVDGKDVGYIKIENIPKERYEQYYPTIVNYVSQISGTHILPIGKGHLHWKELETEDLRRSVKTAYWAILHKDYSVNEEFKKLPREDLEKMMDDIILPIKKRYGKQYKEFVDHHVDKPFVSYIFVEKDVRRQRIGVALYLTAAKWLKKQGLRLYASVGQSDEAKATWQYLEKHYNVKKDGDRRYLDV
;
A
#
# COMPACT_ATOMS: atom_id res chain seq x y z
N MET A 1 13.51 -26.19 2.87
CA MET A 1 12.32 -26.90 2.37
C MET A 1 11.20 -26.68 3.40
N ARG A 2 10.30 -25.72 3.17
CA ARG A 2 9.23 -25.37 4.15
C ARG A 2 7.92 -25.98 3.65
N TYR A 3 7.46 -27.01 4.36
CA TYR A 3 6.19 -27.67 4.12
C TYR A 3 5.03 -26.68 4.29
N HIS A 4 4.18 -26.60 3.27
CA HIS A 4 2.92 -25.87 3.33
C HIS A 4 1.90 -26.76 4.01
N GLU A 5 1.41 -26.31 5.16
CA GLU A 5 0.24 -26.83 5.83
C GLU A 5 -0.96 -26.62 4.89
N ILE A 6 -1.34 -27.66 4.15
CA ILE A 6 -2.52 -27.66 3.28
C ILE A 6 -3.71 -27.70 4.22
N LEU A 7 -4.47 -26.62 4.21
CA LEU A 7 -5.81 -26.66 4.76
C LEU A 7 -6.67 -27.29 3.70
N GLU A 8 -7.33 -28.39 4.06
CA GLU A 8 -8.31 -29.03 3.21
C GLU A 8 -9.49 -28.07 3.03
N TYR A 9 -9.43 -27.28 1.97
CA TYR A 9 -10.54 -26.48 1.51
C TYR A 9 -11.23 -27.25 0.39
N GLU A 10 -12.53 -27.48 0.54
CA GLU A 10 -13.32 -28.15 -0.48
C GLU A 10 -14.33 -27.19 -1.11
N THR A 11 -14.58 -27.40 -2.40
CA THR A 11 -15.76 -26.83 -3.06
C THR A 11 -17.05 -27.44 -2.48
N LYS A 12 -18.23 -26.89 -2.80
CA LYS A 12 -19.49 -27.54 -2.38
C LYS A 12 -19.71 -28.92 -3.02
N LYS A 13 -18.95 -29.23 -4.06
CA LYS A 13 -18.91 -30.54 -4.72
C LYS A 13 -17.83 -31.47 -4.18
N LYS A 14 -17.19 -31.12 -3.06
CA LYS A 14 -16.09 -31.89 -2.43
C LYS A 14 -14.85 -32.04 -3.33
N GLN A 15 -14.59 -31.05 -4.18
CA GLN A 15 -13.32 -30.98 -4.92
C GLN A 15 -12.31 -30.21 -4.08
N GLU A 16 -11.09 -30.71 -3.99
CA GLU A 16 -9.99 -30.05 -3.28
C GLU A 16 -9.65 -28.70 -3.94
N ILE A 17 -9.40 -27.69 -3.10
CA ILE A 17 -8.88 -26.38 -3.48
C ILE A 17 -7.46 -26.27 -2.95
N THR A 18 -6.49 -26.19 -3.86
CA THR A 18 -5.07 -25.96 -3.51
C THR A 18 -4.66 -24.52 -3.80
N PHE A 19 -3.53 -24.07 -3.25
CA PHE A 19 -3.11 -22.67 -3.33
C PHE A 19 -1.63 -22.54 -3.64
N LYS A 20 -1.29 -21.49 -4.40
CA LYS A 20 0.10 -21.05 -4.63
C LYS A 20 0.26 -19.58 -4.24
N ALA A 21 1.18 -19.32 -3.32
CA ALA A 21 1.54 -17.96 -2.90
C ALA A 21 2.77 -17.47 -3.68
N GLU A 22 2.70 -16.24 -4.18
CA GLU A 22 3.76 -15.53 -4.87
C GLU A 22 3.97 -14.21 -4.12
N GLN A 23 5.18 -14.02 -3.59
CA GLN A 23 5.53 -12.82 -2.83
C GLN A 23 6.03 -11.73 -3.77
N ASP A 24 5.64 -10.50 -3.47
CA ASP A 24 6.16 -9.28 -4.08
C ASP A 24 6.26 -9.33 -5.61
N ILE A 25 5.15 -9.65 -6.27
CA ILE A 25 5.06 -9.83 -7.73
C ILE A 25 5.34 -8.56 -8.55
N LYS A 26 5.63 -7.43 -7.88
CA LYS A 26 6.00 -6.14 -8.49
C LYS A 26 7.45 -5.72 -8.19
N GLY A 27 8.12 -6.34 -7.23
CA GLY A 27 9.44 -5.88 -6.76
C GLY A 27 9.41 -4.44 -6.25
N ASP A 28 10.56 -3.78 -6.32
CA ASP A 28 10.73 -2.40 -5.82
C ASP A 28 10.17 -1.31 -6.74
N LYS A 29 9.51 -1.67 -7.84
CA LYS A 29 9.05 -0.71 -8.86
C LYS A 29 7.78 0.04 -8.49
N ASN A 30 7.26 -0.13 -7.27
CA ASN A 30 5.94 0.37 -6.88
C ASN A 30 5.97 1.31 -5.66
N ARG A 31 6.94 2.23 -5.58
CA ARG A 31 6.97 3.26 -4.51
C ARG A 31 6.84 2.64 -3.11
N GLY A 32 7.59 1.58 -2.82
CA GLY A 32 7.55 0.87 -1.53
C GLY A 32 6.36 -0.07 -1.32
N TRP A 33 5.35 -0.08 -2.19
CA TRP A 33 4.25 -1.05 -2.11
C TRP A 33 4.72 -2.45 -2.50
N LYS A 34 4.47 -3.40 -1.62
CA LYS A 34 4.60 -4.83 -1.87
C LYS A 34 3.24 -5.39 -2.29
N ILE A 35 3.22 -6.17 -3.37
CA ILE A 35 2.02 -6.87 -3.83
C ILE A 35 2.27 -8.36 -3.78
N ASP A 36 1.56 -9.05 -2.89
CA ASP A 36 1.54 -10.50 -2.84
C ASP A 36 0.34 -11.04 -3.62
N LYS A 37 0.47 -12.23 -4.19
CA LYS A 37 -0.61 -12.92 -4.90
C LYS A 37 -0.78 -14.33 -4.36
N LEU A 38 -2.02 -14.71 -4.08
CA LEU A 38 -2.37 -16.09 -3.76
C LEU A 38 -3.38 -16.59 -4.81
N THR A 39 -3.00 -17.63 -5.54
CA THR A 39 -3.80 -18.25 -6.61
C THR A 39 -4.41 -19.54 -6.09
N ALA A 40 -5.69 -19.78 -6.38
CA ALA A 40 -6.42 -20.99 -6.04
C ALA A 40 -6.55 -21.91 -7.26
N TYR A 41 -6.42 -23.22 -7.03
CA TYR A 41 -6.54 -24.25 -8.06
C TYR A 41 -7.56 -25.31 -7.67
N VAL A 42 -8.33 -25.80 -8.63
CA VAL A 42 -9.23 -26.96 -8.49
C VAL A 42 -8.95 -27.90 -9.67
N ASP A 43 -8.70 -29.17 -9.39
CA ASP A 43 -8.28 -30.18 -10.38
C ASP A 43 -7.09 -29.69 -11.23
N GLY A 44 -6.15 -28.98 -10.60
CA GLY A 44 -4.95 -28.41 -11.24
C GLY A 44 -5.19 -27.16 -12.10
N LYS A 45 -6.42 -26.67 -12.24
CA LYS A 45 -6.75 -25.46 -13.02
C LYS A 45 -6.83 -24.23 -12.13
N ASP A 46 -6.27 -23.11 -12.57
CA ASP A 46 -6.47 -21.80 -11.92
C ASP A 46 -7.95 -21.42 -11.99
N VAL A 47 -8.54 -21.15 -10.83
CA VAL A 47 -9.96 -20.81 -10.68
C VAL A 47 -10.18 -19.44 -10.03
N GLY A 48 -9.10 -18.73 -9.72
CA GLY A 48 -9.19 -17.44 -9.03
C GLY A 48 -7.95 -17.09 -8.24
N TYR A 49 -7.87 -15.83 -7.82
CA TYR A 49 -6.76 -15.32 -7.04
C TYR A 49 -7.16 -14.15 -6.16
N ILE A 50 -6.32 -13.86 -5.16
CA ILE A 50 -6.39 -12.68 -4.31
C ILE A 50 -5.04 -11.96 -4.33
N LYS A 51 -5.07 -10.64 -4.55
CA LYS A 51 -3.91 -9.75 -4.44
C LYS A 51 -3.99 -8.99 -3.13
N ILE A 52 -2.87 -8.98 -2.43
CA ILE A 52 -2.71 -8.39 -1.12
C ILE A 52 -1.65 -7.31 -1.23
N GLU A 53 -2.00 -6.09 -0.86
CA GLU A 53 -1.11 -4.95 -0.88
C GLU A 53 -0.76 -4.52 0.54
N ASN A 54 0.51 -4.23 0.78
CA ASN A 54 1.00 -3.56 1.98
C ASN A 54 2.24 -2.73 1.68
N ILE A 55 2.61 -1.87 2.62
CA ILE A 55 3.93 -1.25 2.64
C ILE A 55 4.64 -1.84 3.87
N PRO A 56 5.56 -2.79 3.70
CA PRO A 56 6.40 -3.25 4.81
C PRO A 56 7.12 -2.06 5.45
N LYS A 57 7.26 -2.06 6.77
CA LYS A 57 7.90 -0.96 7.51
C LYS A 57 9.27 -0.56 6.94
N GLU A 58 10.09 -1.53 6.52
CA GLU A 58 11.41 -1.27 5.95
C GLU A 58 11.31 -0.50 4.63
N ARG A 59 10.34 -0.86 3.78
CA ARG A 59 10.05 -0.10 2.55
C ARG A 59 9.45 1.26 2.85
N TYR A 60 8.65 1.38 3.91
CA TYR A 60 8.11 2.67 4.32
C TYR A 60 9.24 3.62 4.72
N GLU A 61 10.17 3.19 5.55
CA GLU A 61 11.32 3.99 5.99
C GLU A 61 12.22 4.39 4.80
N GLN A 62 12.40 3.50 3.83
CA GLN A 62 13.17 3.77 2.62
C GLN A 62 12.48 4.75 1.66
N TYR A 63 11.18 4.58 1.40
CA TYR A 63 10.48 5.37 0.38
C TYR A 63 9.86 6.64 0.93
N TYR A 64 9.53 6.68 2.22
CA TYR A 64 8.82 7.77 2.87
C TYR A 64 9.51 8.24 4.16
N PRO A 65 10.81 8.60 4.11
CA PRO A 65 11.53 9.06 5.31
C PRO A 65 10.90 10.33 5.91
N THR A 66 10.18 11.13 5.11
CA THR A 66 9.46 12.32 5.59
C THR A 66 8.11 12.50 4.90
N ILE A 67 7.28 13.38 5.47
CA ILE A 67 6.02 13.80 4.85
C ILE A 67 6.21 14.43 3.46
N VAL A 68 7.38 15.00 3.16
CA VAL A 68 7.69 15.55 1.83
C VAL A 68 7.70 14.43 0.79
N ASN A 69 8.27 13.28 1.12
CA ASN A 69 8.32 12.11 0.26
C ASN A 69 6.89 11.59 -0.02
N TYR A 70 6.06 11.51 1.02
CA TYR A 70 4.64 11.16 0.87
C TYR A 70 3.91 12.14 -0.05
N VAL A 71 4.02 13.45 0.19
CA VAL A 71 3.36 14.47 -0.64
C VAL A 71 3.86 14.43 -2.08
N SER A 72 5.16 14.18 -2.28
CA SER A 72 5.74 14.07 -3.61
C SER A 72 5.24 12.84 -4.37
N GLN A 73 5.17 11.68 -3.70
CA GLN A 73 4.94 10.40 -4.37
C GLN A 73 3.48 9.95 -4.37
N ILE A 74 2.68 10.33 -3.37
CA ILE A 74 1.32 9.84 -3.16
C ILE A 74 0.28 10.93 -3.39
N SER A 75 0.49 12.15 -2.90
CA SER A 75 -0.48 13.23 -3.11
C SER A 75 -0.39 13.89 -4.49
N GLY A 76 0.59 13.51 -5.33
CA GLY A 76 0.74 14.00 -6.70
C GLY A 76 1.31 15.41 -6.83
N THR A 77 1.89 15.96 -5.76
CA THR A 77 2.45 17.33 -5.81
C THR A 77 3.82 17.39 -6.49
N HIS A 78 4.52 16.25 -6.60
CA HIS A 78 5.84 16.14 -7.25
C HIS A 78 6.89 17.13 -6.70
N ILE A 79 6.90 17.36 -5.38
CA ILE A 79 7.89 18.23 -4.73
C ILE A 79 9.31 17.74 -5.00
N LEU A 80 9.57 16.43 -4.86
CA LEU A 80 10.85 15.83 -5.16
C LEU A 80 10.93 15.44 -6.65
N PRO A 81 12.12 15.52 -7.27
CA PRO A 81 12.29 15.15 -8.68
C PRO A 81 11.89 13.70 -8.97
N ILE A 82 11.44 13.46 -10.20
CA ILE A 82 11.14 12.11 -10.69
C ILE A 82 12.39 11.22 -10.53
N GLY A 83 12.20 10.00 -10.02
CA GLY A 83 13.28 9.07 -9.72
C GLY A 83 14.00 9.32 -8.38
N LYS A 84 13.82 10.50 -7.76
CA LYS A 84 14.43 10.88 -6.46
C LYS A 84 13.44 10.95 -5.30
N GLY A 85 12.21 10.48 -5.50
CA GLY A 85 11.14 10.58 -4.51
C GLY A 85 11.42 9.84 -3.19
N HIS A 86 12.34 8.88 -3.17
CA HIS A 86 12.74 8.12 -1.98
C HIS A 86 13.86 8.81 -1.17
N LEU A 87 14.59 9.77 -1.75
CA LEU A 87 15.68 10.45 -1.06
C LEU A 87 15.14 11.46 -0.04
N HIS A 88 15.90 11.67 1.03
CA HIS A 88 15.65 12.84 1.88
C HIS A 88 16.00 14.10 1.08
N TRP A 89 15.21 15.18 1.21
CA TRP A 89 15.43 16.39 0.38
C TRP A 89 16.81 17.04 0.62
N LYS A 90 17.41 16.83 1.80
CA LYS A 90 18.80 17.24 2.12
C LYS A 90 19.86 16.47 1.32
N GLU A 91 19.54 15.31 0.80
CA GLU A 91 20.45 14.49 -0.02
C GLU A 91 20.41 14.90 -1.50
N LEU A 92 19.52 15.82 -1.87
CA LEU A 92 19.45 16.33 -3.24
C LEU A 92 20.65 17.21 -3.56
N GLU A 93 21.13 17.13 -4.79
CA GLU A 93 22.03 18.12 -5.37
C GLU A 93 21.39 19.50 -5.40
N THR A 94 22.20 20.56 -5.37
CA THR A 94 21.73 21.95 -5.23
C THR A 94 20.63 22.33 -6.24
N GLU A 95 20.76 21.93 -7.50
CA GLU A 95 19.77 22.24 -8.54
C GLU A 95 18.45 21.48 -8.37
N ASP A 96 18.51 20.24 -7.90
CA ASP A 96 17.32 19.45 -7.58
C ASP A 96 16.62 19.96 -6.32
N LEU A 97 17.40 20.38 -5.31
CA LEU A 97 16.87 21.07 -4.14
C LEU A 97 16.19 22.36 -4.55
N ARG A 98 16.82 23.19 -5.40
CA ARG A 98 16.24 24.43 -5.93
C ARG A 98 14.91 24.18 -6.64
N ARG A 99 14.84 23.16 -7.51
CA ARG A 99 13.59 22.74 -8.16
C ARG A 99 12.54 22.32 -7.13
N SER A 100 12.95 21.57 -6.11
CA SER A 100 12.04 21.08 -5.07
C SER A 100 11.45 22.21 -4.24
N VAL A 101 12.28 23.18 -3.83
CA VAL A 101 11.86 24.41 -3.13
C VAL A 101 10.87 25.18 -3.99
N LYS A 102 11.20 25.42 -5.28
CA LYS A 102 10.28 26.10 -6.20
C LYS A 102 8.92 25.41 -6.29
N THR A 103 8.91 24.09 -6.50
CA THR A 103 7.66 23.31 -6.61
C THR A 103 6.86 23.36 -5.31
N ALA A 104 7.52 23.19 -4.16
CA ALA A 104 6.87 23.25 -2.87
C ALA A 104 6.23 24.63 -2.63
N TYR A 105 6.97 25.72 -2.82
CA TYR A 105 6.44 27.07 -2.61
C TYR A 105 5.25 27.38 -3.50
N TRP A 106 5.29 26.96 -4.76
CA TRP A 106 4.15 27.11 -5.66
C TRP A 106 2.95 26.27 -5.21
N ALA A 107 3.15 24.97 -4.93
CA ALA A 107 2.03 24.07 -4.64
C ALA A 107 1.42 24.26 -3.24
N ILE A 108 2.21 24.66 -2.25
CA ILE A 108 1.81 24.75 -0.85
C ILE A 108 1.45 26.16 -0.46
N LEU A 109 2.22 27.15 -0.92
CA LEU A 109 2.07 28.56 -0.53
C LEU A 109 1.56 29.46 -1.66
N HIS A 110 1.35 28.92 -2.87
CA HIS A 110 0.94 29.68 -4.05
C HIS A 110 1.88 30.84 -4.39
N LYS A 111 3.18 30.68 -4.09
CA LYS A 111 4.24 31.64 -4.42
C LYS A 111 5.02 31.15 -5.63
N ASP A 112 4.97 31.90 -6.74
CA ASP A 112 5.71 31.56 -7.95
C ASP A 112 7.07 32.27 -7.99
N TYR A 113 8.14 31.49 -8.09
CA TYR A 113 9.52 31.95 -8.27
C TYR A 113 10.06 31.67 -9.68
N SER A 114 9.20 31.28 -10.63
CA SER A 114 9.60 30.85 -11.98
C SER A 114 10.41 31.89 -12.76
N VAL A 115 10.14 33.17 -12.52
CA VAL A 115 10.77 34.31 -13.20
C VAL A 115 11.78 35.07 -12.32
N ASN A 116 12.05 34.59 -11.10
CA ASN A 116 12.94 35.30 -10.17
C ASN A 116 14.41 34.89 -10.42
N GLU A 117 15.20 35.80 -11.00
CA GLU A 117 16.63 35.59 -11.28
C GLU A 117 17.50 35.52 -10.01
N GLU A 118 17.09 36.18 -8.93
CA GLU A 118 17.79 36.09 -7.64
C GLU A 118 17.60 34.70 -7.03
N PHE A 119 16.39 34.13 -7.13
CA PHE A 119 16.09 32.78 -6.67
C PHE A 119 16.97 31.73 -7.35
N LYS A 120 17.32 31.92 -8.64
CA LYS A 120 18.22 31.01 -9.38
C LYS A 120 19.65 31.03 -8.85
N LYS A 121 20.04 32.07 -8.12
CA LYS A 121 21.40 32.29 -7.61
C LYS A 121 21.53 32.06 -6.11
N LEU A 122 20.42 31.76 -5.41
CA LEU A 122 20.47 31.50 -3.98
C LEU A 122 21.46 30.37 -3.64
N PRO A 123 22.30 30.56 -2.61
CA PRO A 123 23.19 29.53 -2.12
C PRO A 123 22.39 28.37 -1.52
N ARG A 124 23.04 27.21 -1.36
CA ARG A 124 22.39 26.00 -0.90
C ARG A 124 21.79 26.17 0.49
N GLU A 125 22.49 26.84 1.41
CA GLU A 125 22.01 27.03 2.79
C GLU A 125 20.67 27.77 2.83
N ASP A 126 20.47 28.77 1.97
CA ASP A 126 19.21 29.50 1.87
C ASP A 126 18.10 28.62 1.30
N LEU A 127 18.39 27.77 0.31
CA LEU A 127 17.43 26.81 -0.22
C LEU A 127 17.01 25.77 0.84
N GLU A 128 17.95 25.29 1.65
CA GLU A 128 17.64 24.37 2.75
C GLU A 128 16.75 25.04 3.80
N LYS A 129 17.05 26.29 4.17
CA LYS A 129 16.21 27.07 5.09
C LYS A 129 14.80 27.28 4.53
N MET A 130 14.67 27.63 3.26
CA MET A 130 13.37 27.74 2.60
C MET A 130 12.60 26.42 2.62
N MET A 131 13.29 25.29 2.41
CA MET A 131 12.67 23.97 2.50
C MET A 131 12.19 23.65 3.94
N ASP A 132 12.99 24.00 4.95
CA ASP A 132 12.60 23.84 6.36
C ASP A 132 11.37 24.70 6.70
N ASP A 133 11.32 25.94 6.23
CA ASP A 133 10.20 26.88 6.47
C ASP A 133 8.87 26.34 5.90
N ILE A 134 8.92 25.57 4.80
CA ILE A 134 7.71 25.00 4.18
C ILE A 134 7.24 23.68 4.79
N ILE A 135 8.08 22.99 5.58
CA ILE A 135 7.72 21.72 6.23
C ILE A 135 6.51 21.90 7.15
N LEU A 136 6.44 22.98 7.92
CA LEU A 136 5.32 23.23 8.83
C LEU A 136 3.99 23.44 8.05
N PRO A 137 3.93 24.30 7.02
CA PRO A 137 2.78 24.36 6.10
C PRO A 137 2.40 23.00 5.49
N ILE A 138 3.38 22.19 5.04
CA ILE A 138 3.12 20.84 4.52
C ILE A 138 2.45 19.98 5.58
N LYS A 139 2.98 19.96 6.81
CA LYS A 139 2.39 19.22 7.94
C LYS A 139 0.97 19.68 8.27
N LYS A 140 0.71 20.99 8.26
CA LYS A 140 -0.63 21.54 8.50
C LYS A 140 -1.63 21.09 7.42
N ARG A 141 -1.22 21.04 6.16
CA ARG A 141 -2.09 20.70 5.02
C ARG A 141 -2.29 19.19 4.82
N TYR A 142 -1.23 18.40 5.00
CA TYR A 142 -1.21 16.98 4.66
C TYR A 142 -1.00 16.03 5.85
N GLY A 143 -0.77 16.56 7.06
CA GLY A 143 -0.40 15.75 8.22
C GLY A 143 -1.45 14.72 8.60
N LYS A 144 -2.73 15.05 8.45
CA LYS A 144 -3.83 14.10 8.70
C LYS A 144 -3.83 12.96 7.68
N GLN A 145 -3.81 13.26 6.38
CA GLN A 145 -3.78 12.24 5.32
C GLN A 145 -2.51 11.39 5.38
N TYR A 146 -1.38 12.00 5.74
CA TYR A 146 -0.12 11.27 5.94
C TYR A 146 -0.23 10.27 7.10
N LYS A 147 -0.80 10.70 8.23
CA LYS A 147 -1.03 9.82 9.36
C LYS A 147 -1.99 8.68 9.00
N GLU A 148 -3.11 8.99 8.35
CA GLU A 148 -4.07 7.98 7.88
C GLU A 148 -3.43 6.99 6.90
N PHE A 149 -2.59 7.47 5.98
CA PHE A 149 -1.83 6.61 5.07
C PHE A 149 -0.92 5.63 5.82
N VAL A 150 -0.17 6.11 6.81
CA VAL A 150 0.67 5.25 7.66
C VAL A 150 -0.19 4.24 8.41
N ASP A 151 -1.22 4.73 9.10
CA ASP A 151 -2.14 3.93 9.91
C ASP A 151 -2.95 2.91 9.09
N HIS A 152 -3.05 3.05 7.77
CA HIS A 152 -3.80 2.14 6.89
C HIS A 152 -2.94 1.23 6.02
N HIS A 153 -1.69 1.57 5.73
CA HIS A 153 -0.91 0.84 4.73
C HIS A 153 0.41 0.28 5.24
N VAL A 154 1.00 0.85 6.31
CA VAL A 154 2.28 0.36 6.85
C VAL A 154 2.03 -0.86 7.73
N ASP A 155 2.60 -2.01 7.34
CA ASP A 155 2.38 -3.32 7.97
C ASP A 155 0.90 -3.75 8.11
N LYS A 156 0.01 -3.17 7.30
CA LYS A 156 -1.42 -3.49 7.30
C LYS A 156 -1.87 -4.06 5.96
N PRO A 157 -1.53 -5.33 5.66
CA PRO A 157 -1.86 -5.95 4.39
C PRO A 157 -3.36 -6.04 4.17
N PHE A 158 -3.79 -5.65 2.97
CA PHE A 158 -5.19 -5.61 2.60
C PHE A 158 -5.45 -6.10 1.19
N VAL A 159 -6.68 -6.52 0.94
CA VAL A 159 -7.06 -7.09 -0.35
C VAL A 159 -7.31 -6.00 -1.37
N SER A 160 -6.35 -5.75 -2.26
CA SER A 160 -6.53 -4.77 -3.34
C SER A 160 -7.39 -5.31 -4.47
N TYR A 161 -7.37 -6.63 -4.69
CA TYR A 161 -8.17 -7.27 -5.72
C TYR A 161 -8.42 -8.74 -5.39
N ILE A 162 -9.62 -9.22 -5.69
CA ILE A 162 -9.96 -10.65 -5.61
C ILE A 162 -10.81 -11.03 -6.82
N PHE A 163 -10.52 -12.19 -7.39
CA PHE A 163 -11.24 -12.71 -8.54
C PHE A 163 -11.46 -14.20 -8.42
N VAL A 164 -12.63 -14.65 -8.87
CA VAL A 164 -13.02 -16.06 -8.99
C VAL A 164 -13.70 -16.24 -10.34
N GLU A 165 -13.27 -17.26 -11.06
CA GLU A 165 -13.80 -17.63 -12.38
C GLU A 165 -15.31 -17.84 -12.32
N LYS A 166 -16.03 -17.32 -13.33
CA LYS A 166 -17.50 -17.21 -13.29
C LYS A 166 -18.19 -18.56 -13.07
N ASP A 167 -17.69 -19.60 -13.73
CA ASP A 167 -18.28 -20.94 -13.75
C ASP A 167 -18.11 -21.71 -12.42
N VAL A 168 -17.22 -21.24 -11.56
CA VAL A 168 -16.92 -21.83 -10.25
C VAL A 168 -17.24 -20.89 -9.09
N ARG A 169 -17.94 -19.78 -9.36
CA ARG A 169 -18.47 -18.91 -8.30
C ARG A 169 -19.48 -19.66 -7.42
N ARG A 170 -19.68 -19.15 -6.21
CA ARG A 170 -20.56 -19.74 -5.17
C ARG A 170 -20.14 -21.15 -4.71
N GLN A 171 -18.92 -21.58 -5.04
CA GLN A 171 -18.27 -22.81 -4.58
C GLN A 171 -17.29 -22.59 -3.40
N ARG A 172 -17.48 -21.53 -2.60
CA ARG A 172 -16.63 -21.16 -1.44
C ARG A 172 -15.17 -20.79 -1.75
N ILE A 173 -14.75 -20.75 -3.01
CA ILE A 173 -13.38 -20.37 -3.41
C ILE A 173 -12.95 -19.00 -2.86
N GLY A 174 -13.80 -17.97 -2.96
CA GLY A 174 -13.48 -16.63 -2.42
C GLY A 174 -13.26 -16.63 -0.90
N VAL A 175 -14.09 -17.38 -0.16
CA VAL A 175 -13.92 -17.57 1.29
C VAL A 175 -12.60 -18.27 1.59
N ALA A 176 -12.28 -19.34 0.86
CA ALA A 176 -11.04 -20.09 1.02
C ALA A 176 -9.80 -19.22 0.72
N LEU A 177 -9.85 -18.35 -0.30
CA LEU A 177 -8.80 -17.37 -0.59
C LEU A 177 -8.56 -16.41 0.59
N TYR A 178 -9.60 -15.82 1.18
CA TYR A 178 -9.46 -14.94 2.35
C TYR A 178 -8.86 -15.67 3.56
N LEU A 179 -9.36 -16.86 3.89
CA LEU A 179 -8.90 -17.63 5.03
C LEU A 179 -7.44 -18.07 4.87
N THR A 180 -7.07 -18.54 3.68
CA THR A 180 -5.71 -18.96 3.37
C THR A 180 -4.75 -17.78 3.41
N ALA A 181 -5.14 -16.65 2.81
CA ALA A 181 -4.36 -15.41 2.84
C ALA A 181 -4.12 -14.92 4.28
N ALA A 182 -5.15 -14.92 5.13
CA ALA A 182 -5.02 -14.47 6.51
C ALA A 182 -4.11 -15.37 7.35
N LYS A 183 -4.20 -16.70 7.19
CA LYS A 183 -3.27 -17.62 7.86
C LYS A 183 -1.84 -17.47 7.36
N TRP A 184 -1.68 -17.28 6.06
CA TRP A 184 -0.37 -17.07 5.45
C TRP A 184 0.29 -15.78 5.95
N LEU A 185 -0.48 -14.71 6.14
CA LEU A 185 -0.02 -13.45 6.74
C LEU A 185 0.25 -13.60 8.25
N LYS A 186 -0.57 -14.36 8.98
CA LYS A 186 -0.35 -14.64 10.41
C LYS A 186 0.98 -15.35 10.66
N LYS A 187 1.38 -16.27 9.79
CA LYS A 187 2.72 -16.92 9.82
C LYS A 187 3.87 -15.92 9.67
N GLN A 188 3.60 -14.73 9.18
CA GLN A 188 4.54 -13.61 9.04
C GLN A 188 4.34 -12.54 10.13
N GLY A 189 3.48 -12.77 11.13
CA GLY A 189 3.15 -11.80 12.17
C GLY A 189 2.17 -10.70 11.73
N LEU A 190 1.54 -10.83 10.57
CA LEU A 190 0.63 -9.83 9.98
C LEU A 190 -0.84 -10.28 10.04
N ARG A 191 -1.76 -9.35 9.81
CA ARG A 191 -3.22 -9.58 9.80
C ARG A 191 -3.80 -9.17 8.45
N LEU A 192 -4.71 -9.95 7.89
CA LEU A 192 -5.39 -9.57 6.64
C LEU A 192 -6.54 -8.61 6.93
N TYR A 193 -6.39 -7.36 6.48
CA TYR A 193 -7.40 -6.33 6.58
C TYR A 193 -8.33 -6.31 5.37
N ALA A 194 -9.58 -5.97 5.62
CA ALA A 194 -10.53 -5.58 4.58
C ALA A 194 -10.03 -4.30 3.87
N SER A 195 -10.16 -4.28 2.54
CA SER A 195 -10.06 -3.02 1.79
C SER A 195 -11.27 -2.13 2.07
N VAL A 196 -11.06 -0.82 1.99
CA VAL A 196 -12.11 0.20 2.09
C VAL A 196 -12.96 0.22 0.80
N GLY A 197 -12.33 0.02 -0.36
CA GLY A 197 -13.00 -0.13 -1.65
C GLY A 197 -13.35 -1.59 -1.92
N GLN A 198 -14.59 -1.99 -1.64
CA GLN A 198 -15.08 -3.36 -1.87
C GLN A 198 -16.17 -3.38 -2.95
N SER A 199 -16.08 -4.32 -3.89
CA SER A 199 -17.23 -4.69 -4.72
C SER A 199 -18.33 -5.32 -3.87
N ASP A 200 -19.55 -5.40 -4.38
CA ASP A 200 -20.66 -5.97 -3.62
C ASP A 200 -20.47 -7.47 -3.34
N GLU A 201 -19.80 -8.21 -4.23
CA GLU A 201 -19.42 -9.60 -3.99
C GLU A 201 -18.37 -9.73 -2.88
N ALA A 202 -17.40 -8.82 -2.83
CA ALA A 202 -16.41 -8.78 -1.76
C ALA A 202 -17.07 -8.44 -0.41
N LYS A 203 -18.00 -7.47 -0.38
CA LYS A 203 -18.80 -7.15 0.82
C LYS A 203 -19.60 -8.37 1.30
N ALA A 204 -20.29 -9.06 0.39
CA ALA A 204 -21.06 -10.26 0.72
C ALA A 204 -20.16 -11.39 1.26
N THR A 205 -18.96 -11.55 0.70
CA THR A 205 -17.98 -12.53 1.21
C THR A 205 -17.52 -12.18 2.62
N TRP A 206 -17.23 -10.90 2.90
CA TRP A 206 -16.89 -10.47 4.25
C TRP A 206 -18.03 -10.61 5.25
N GLN A 207 -19.28 -10.33 4.86
CA GLN A 207 -20.45 -10.59 5.70
C GLN A 207 -20.60 -12.08 6.04
N TYR A 208 -20.31 -12.97 5.09
CA TYR A 208 -20.23 -14.39 5.37
C TYR A 208 -19.10 -14.70 6.35
N LEU A 209 -17.91 -14.12 6.15
CA LEU A 209 -16.78 -14.30 7.06
C LEU A 209 -17.12 -13.85 8.50
N GLU A 210 -17.78 -12.70 8.67
CA GLU A 210 -18.20 -12.18 9.98
C GLU A 210 -19.19 -13.09 10.70
N LYS A 211 -20.06 -13.79 9.96
CA LYS A 211 -21.05 -14.71 10.54
C LYS A 211 -20.45 -16.04 10.96
N HIS A 212 -19.36 -16.45 10.34
CA HIS A 212 -18.85 -17.83 10.44
C HIS A 212 -17.42 -17.94 10.98
N TYR A 213 -16.69 -16.83 11.08
CA TYR A 213 -15.29 -16.78 11.50
C TYR A 213 -15.04 -15.57 12.40
N ASN A 214 -13.89 -15.61 13.08
CA ASN A 214 -13.46 -14.53 13.96
C ASN A 214 -12.96 -13.33 13.15
N VAL A 215 -13.86 -12.37 12.91
CA VAL A 215 -13.55 -11.07 12.30
C VAL A 215 -13.57 -10.01 13.38
N LYS A 216 -12.46 -9.29 13.52
CA LYS A 216 -12.29 -8.24 14.53
C LYS A 216 -12.23 -6.87 13.88
N LYS A 217 -12.54 -5.82 14.67
CA LYS A 217 -12.41 -4.42 14.26
C LYS A 217 -11.12 -3.82 14.80
N ASP A 218 -10.52 -2.94 14.01
CA ASP A 218 -9.35 -2.13 14.33
C ASP A 218 -9.57 -0.74 13.70
N GLY A 219 -10.07 0.19 14.51
CA GLY A 219 -10.55 1.49 14.04
C GLY A 219 -11.75 1.36 13.10
N ASP A 220 -11.64 1.96 11.92
CA ASP A 220 -12.62 1.92 10.83
C ASP A 220 -12.53 0.65 9.96
N ARG A 221 -11.54 -0.21 10.22
CA ARG A 221 -11.28 -1.41 9.43
C ARG A 221 -11.62 -2.67 10.21
N ARG A 222 -11.81 -3.74 9.46
CA ARG A 222 -11.96 -5.10 9.99
C ARG A 222 -10.83 -5.99 9.46
N TYR A 223 -10.43 -6.96 10.26
CA TYR A 223 -9.42 -7.94 9.89
C TYR A 223 -9.85 -9.35 10.29
N LEU A 224 -9.32 -10.32 9.57
CA LEU A 224 -9.61 -11.74 9.80
C LEU A 224 -8.57 -12.33 10.77
N ASP A 225 -9.04 -12.86 11.90
CA ASP A 225 -8.22 -13.40 13.00
C ASP A 225 -8.37 -14.93 13.06
N VAL A 226 -7.67 -15.60 12.15
CA VAL A 226 -7.72 -17.05 11.89
C VAL A 226 -6.48 -17.78 12.37
#